data_AF-A0A7S0LV11-F1
#
_entry.id   AF-A0A7S0LV11-F1
#
_cell.length_a   1.000
_cell.length_b   1.000
_cell.length_c   1.000
_cell.angle_alpha   90.00
_cell.angle_beta   90.00
_cell.angle_gamma   90.00
#
_symmetry.space_group_name_H-M   'P 1'
#
loop_
_entity.id
_entity.type
_entity.pdbx_description
1 polymer ?
#
loop_
_entity_poly.entity_id
_entity_poly.type
_entity_poly.pdbx_seq_one_letter_code
_entity_poly.pdbx_strand_id
1 'polypeptide(L)'
;GGPGVWEDVAVFYLEVLTNTALANQARIGVVWPVVHHHFQGLLAAVDRPGLAAERIVVNQLRLCIHLMGQPGVDPDLIDGLRSIALLPAPVQQGLSERIAVGLLVLLRGNAGHVTAREDWKALLSQLQELAGMRPAAS
;
A
#
# COMPACT_ATOMS: atom_id res chain seq x y z
N GLY A 1 -23.06 18.08 1.99
CA GLY A 1 -21.60 18.05 2.19
C GLY A 1 -20.93 18.30 0.87
N GLY A 2 -19.99 19.25 0.81
CA GLY A 2 -19.20 19.47 -0.41
C GLY A 2 -18.27 18.28 -0.71
N PRO A 3 -17.70 18.21 -1.93
CA PRO A 3 -16.87 17.08 -2.37
C PRO A 3 -15.72 16.72 -1.40
N GLY A 4 -15.09 17.69 -0.73
CA GLY A 4 -14.02 17.43 0.23
C GLY A 4 -14.46 16.76 1.55
N VAL A 5 -15.70 16.98 1.99
CA VAL A 5 -16.20 16.38 3.25
C VAL A 5 -16.30 14.85 3.14
N TRP A 6 -16.64 14.35 1.95
CA TRP A 6 -16.73 12.91 1.71
C TRP A 6 -15.34 12.26 1.61
N GLU A 7 -14.34 13.00 1.11
CA GLU A 7 -12.95 12.55 1.08
C GLU A 7 -12.38 12.44 2.50
N ASP A 8 -12.60 13.44 3.35
CA ASP A 8 -12.15 13.41 4.75
C ASP A 8 -12.77 12.25 5.53
N VAL A 9 -14.08 12.00 5.32
CA VAL A 9 -14.79 10.88 5.95
C VAL A 9 -14.26 9.54 5.44
N ALA A 10 -14.00 9.40 4.14
CA ALA A 10 -13.44 8.18 3.57
C ALA A 10 -12.03 7.91 4.10
N VAL A 11 -11.18 8.94 4.19
CA VAL A 11 -9.84 8.85 4.78
C VAL A 11 -9.92 8.46 6.26
N PHE A 12 -10.85 9.02 7.02
CA PHE A 12 -11.07 8.62 8.41
C PHE A 12 -11.43 7.15 8.53
N TYR A 13 -12.39 6.65 7.74
CA TYR A 13 -12.78 5.23 7.79
C TYR A 13 -11.65 4.31 7.35
N LEU A 14 -10.84 4.72 6.38
CA LEU A 14 -9.65 3.98 5.96
C LEU A 14 -8.65 3.83 7.12
N GLU A 15 -8.38 4.91 7.86
CA GLU A 15 -7.51 4.88 9.04
C GLU A 15 -8.09 3.99 10.14
N VAL A 16 -9.40 4.08 10.41
CA VAL A 16 -10.07 3.20 11.38
C VAL A 16 -9.95 1.74 10.98
N LEU A 17 -10.17 1.41 9.70
CA LEU A 17 -10.04 0.04 9.18
C LEU A 17 -8.61 -0.49 9.36
N THR A 18 -7.61 0.28 8.93
CA THR A 18 -6.19 -0.09 9.08
C THR A 18 -5.84 -0.30 10.55
N ASN A 19 -6.16 0.66 11.41
CA ASN A 19 -5.83 0.60 12.83
C ASN A 19 -6.53 -0.58 13.51
N THR A 20 -7.76 -0.90 13.11
CA THR A 20 -8.49 -2.07 13.61
C THR A 20 -7.80 -3.36 13.19
N ALA A 21 -7.39 -3.50 11.93
CA ALA A 21 -6.65 -4.67 11.46
C ALA A 21 -5.34 -4.85 12.23
N LEU A 22 -4.55 -3.77 12.37
CA LEU A 22 -3.27 -3.79 13.08
C LEU A 22 -3.43 -4.09 14.58
N ALA A 23 -4.45 -3.55 15.24
CA ALA A 23 -4.75 -3.86 16.64
C ALA A 23 -5.15 -5.33 16.86
N ASN A 24 -5.58 -6.02 15.81
CA ASN A 24 -5.99 -7.42 15.84
C ASN A 24 -4.97 -8.35 15.15
N GLN A 25 -3.69 -7.95 15.08
CA GLN A 25 -2.63 -8.71 14.41
C GLN A 25 -2.56 -10.19 14.83
N ALA A 26 -2.70 -10.49 16.14
CA ALA A 26 -2.69 -11.87 16.65
C ALA A 26 -3.86 -12.74 16.13
N ARG A 27 -4.91 -12.11 15.59
CA ARG A 27 -6.11 -12.76 15.04
C ARG A 27 -6.34 -12.33 13.58
N ILE A 28 -5.27 -11.89 12.90
CA ILE A 28 -5.38 -11.22 11.61
C ILE A 28 -6.12 -12.08 10.59
N GLY A 29 -5.95 -13.41 10.61
CA GLY A 29 -6.64 -14.34 9.70
C GLY A 29 -8.17 -14.27 9.73
N VAL A 30 -8.79 -13.76 10.81
CA VAL A 30 -10.26 -13.58 10.88
C VAL A 30 -10.72 -12.35 10.09
N VAL A 31 -9.98 -11.24 10.21
CA VAL A 31 -10.38 -9.94 9.65
C VAL A 31 -9.73 -9.67 8.29
N TRP A 32 -8.59 -10.31 8.01
CA TRP A 32 -7.76 -10.05 6.84
C TRP A 32 -8.48 -10.19 5.50
N PRO A 33 -9.28 -11.24 5.24
CA PRO A 33 -9.90 -11.40 3.92
C PRO A 33 -10.77 -10.21 3.52
N VAL A 34 -11.50 -9.62 4.50
CA VAL A 34 -12.35 -8.44 4.27
C VAL A 34 -11.50 -7.20 4.06
N VAL A 35 -10.46 -7.01 4.88
CA VAL A 35 -9.53 -5.87 4.77
C VAL A 35 -8.83 -5.91 3.42
N HIS A 36 -8.21 -7.04 3.06
CA HIS A 36 -7.48 -7.23 1.82
C HIS A 36 -8.39 -6.97 0.60
N HIS A 37 -9.57 -7.58 0.55
CA HIS A 37 -10.51 -7.36 -0.55
C HIS A 37 -10.87 -5.88 -0.71
N HIS A 38 -11.13 -5.18 0.39
CA HIS A 38 -11.44 -3.76 0.36
C HIS A 38 -10.26 -2.93 -0.17
N PHE A 39 -9.04 -3.19 0.31
CA PHE A 39 -7.83 -2.49 -0.15
C PHE A 39 -7.53 -2.73 -1.63
N GLN A 40 -7.72 -3.95 -2.14
CA GLN A 40 -7.56 -4.23 -3.57
C GLN A 40 -8.57 -3.45 -4.41
N GLY A 41 -9.84 -3.37 -3.96
CA GLY A 41 -10.84 -2.54 -4.61
C GLY A 41 -10.50 -1.05 -4.59
N LEU A 42 -9.98 -0.54 -3.47
CA LEU A 42 -9.53 0.85 -3.36
C LEU A 42 -8.35 1.15 -4.30
N LEU A 43 -7.32 0.31 -4.32
CA LEU A 43 -6.16 0.47 -5.20
C LEU A 43 -6.56 0.45 -6.68
N ALA A 44 -7.47 -0.47 -7.06
CA ALA A 44 -7.99 -0.55 -8.43
C ALA A 44 -8.83 0.68 -8.83
N ALA A 45 -9.45 1.36 -7.87
CA ALA A 45 -10.26 2.56 -8.10
C ALA A 45 -9.45 3.87 -8.15
N VAL A 46 -8.16 3.84 -7.81
CA VAL A 46 -7.30 5.03 -7.87
C VAL A 46 -6.98 5.37 -9.33
N ASP A 47 -7.49 6.51 -9.81
CA ASP A 47 -7.32 6.99 -11.17
C ASP A 47 -6.45 8.26 -11.27
N ARG A 48 -6.41 9.07 -10.20
CA ARG A 48 -5.74 10.38 -10.18
C ARG A 48 -5.05 10.67 -8.84
N PRO A 49 -4.04 11.56 -8.83
CA PRO A 49 -3.40 11.99 -7.58
C PRO A 49 -4.39 12.70 -6.66
N GLY A 50 -4.22 12.53 -5.34
CA GLY A 50 -5.07 13.16 -4.34
C GLY A 50 -4.82 12.62 -2.93
N LEU A 51 -5.45 13.22 -1.94
CA LEU A 51 -5.30 12.84 -0.54
C LEU A 51 -5.79 11.40 -0.32
N ALA A 52 -6.93 11.02 -0.89
CA ALA A 52 -7.42 9.64 -0.80
C ALA A 52 -6.40 8.63 -1.38
N ALA A 53 -5.85 8.90 -2.57
CA ALA A 53 -4.85 8.02 -3.21
C ALA A 53 -3.59 7.88 -2.34
N GLU A 54 -3.08 9.00 -1.81
CA GLU A 54 -1.96 8.99 -0.86
C GLU A 54 -2.27 8.10 0.35
N ARG A 55 -3.44 8.26 0.95
CA ARG A 55 -3.84 7.54 2.16
C ARG A 55 -4.03 6.06 1.89
N ILE A 56 -4.61 5.67 0.75
CA ILE A 56 -4.74 4.26 0.34
C ILE A 56 -3.36 3.61 0.25
N VAL A 57 -2.42 4.23 -0.46
CA VAL A 57 -1.05 3.71 -0.63
C VAL A 57 -0.32 3.62 0.71
N VAL A 58 -0.36 4.68 1.52
CA VAL A 58 0.31 4.71 2.83
C VAL A 58 -0.27 3.65 3.77
N ASN A 59 -1.59 3.47 3.80
CA ASN A 59 -2.22 2.46 4.64
C ASN A 59 -1.92 1.03 4.15
N GLN A 60 -1.90 0.79 2.85
CA GLN A 60 -1.47 -0.49 2.29
C GLN A 60 -0.02 -0.81 2.69
N LEU A 61 0.89 0.16 2.56
CA LEU A 61 2.29 0.00 3.00
C LEU A 61 2.39 -0.27 4.50
N ARG A 62 1.60 0.42 5.33
CA ARG A 62 1.54 0.16 6.78
C ARG A 62 1.07 -1.25 7.08
N LEU A 63 0.03 -1.75 6.41
CA LEU A 63 -0.43 -3.14 6.55
C LEU A 63 0.69 -4.12 6.19
N CYS A 64 1.37 -3.92 5.05
CA CYS A 64 2.50 -4.77 4.66
C CYS A 64 3.64 -4.73 5.70
N ILE A 65 4.05 -3.55 6.16
CA ILE A 65 5.15 -3.42 7.13
C ILE A 65 4.88 -4.14 8.45
N HIS A 66 3.63 -4.11 8.93
CA HIS A 66 3.30 -4.62 10.26
C HIS A 66 2.77 -6.05 10.24
N LEU A 67 2.09 -6.48 9.18
CA LEU A 67 1.44 -7.79 9.11
C LEU A 67 2.29 -8.84 8.40
N MET A 68 3.34 -8.44 7.68
CA MET A 68 4.24 -9.39 7.03
C MET A 68 4.89 -10.31 8.09
N GLY A 69 4.96 -11.59 7.78
CA GLY A 69 5.33 -12.66 8.70
C GLY A 69 4.19 -13.22 9.55
N GLN A 70 2.99 -12.66 9.46
CA GLN A 70 1.82 -13.31 10.05
C GLN A 70 1.38 -14.52 9.21
N PRO A 71 0.91 -15.60 9.83
CA PRO A 71 0.53 -16.81 9.11
C PRO A 71 -0.56 -16.55 8.06
N GLY A 72 -0.27 -16.90 6.81
CA GLY A 72 -1.25 -16.93 5.73
C GLY A 72 -1.63 -15.58 5.10
N VAL A 73 -0.92 -14.48 5.42
CA VAL A 73 -1.22 -13.16 4.84
C VAL A 73 -0.14 -12.63 3.88
N ASP A 74 1.08 -13.15 3.93
CA ASP A 74 2.20 -12.65 3.12
C ASP A 74 1.92 -12.59 1.60
N PRO A 75 1.30 -13.61 0.96
CA PRO A 75 0.99 -13.54 -0.47
C PRO A 75 0.07 -12.36 -0.82
N ASP A 76 -0.99 -12.15 -0.03
CA ASP A 76 -1.92 -11.04 -0.21
C ASP A 76 -1.25 -9.68 0.00
N LEU A 77 -0.34 -9.59 0.97
CA LEU A 77 0.43 -8.36 1.22
C LEU A 77 1.35 -8.02 0.06
N ILE A 78 1.98 -9.03 -0.54
CA ILE A 78 2.82 -8.87 -1.74
C ILE A 78 1.97 -8.45 -2.94
N ASP A 79 0.79 -9.05 -3.11
CA ASP A 79 -0.15 -8.63 -4.15
C ASP A 79 -0.61 -7.18 -3.96
N GLY A 80 -0.79 -6.72 -2.71
CA GLY A 80 -1.01 -5.30 -2.39
C GLY A 80 0.13 -4.39 -2.86
N LEU A 81 1.40 -4.81 -2.69
CA LEU A 81 2.56 -4.06 -3.18
C LEU A 81 2.60 -4.01 -4.71
N ARG A 82 2.26 -5.12 -5.38
CA ARG A 82 2.15 -5.18 -6.85
C ARG A 82 1.03 -4.29 -7.37
N SER A 83 -0.12 -4.25 -6.70
CA SER A 83 -1.21 -3.34 -7.04
C SER A 83 -0.80 -1.87 -6.91
N ILE A 84 0.03 -1.51 -5.92
CA ILE A 84 0.64 -0.18 -5.86
C ILE A 84 1.49 0.08 -7.10
N ALA A 85 2.28 -0.87 -7.60
CA ALA A 85 3.09 -0.71 -8.82
C ALA A 85 2.24 -0.49 -10.09
N LEU A 86 0.99 -0.94 -10.10
CA LEU A 86 0.07 -0.80 -11.24
C LEU A 86 -0.71 0.53 -11.26
N LEU A 87 -0.53 1.39 -10.26
CA LEU A 87 -1.20 2.68 -10.21
C LEU A 87 -0.84 3.56 -11.42
N PRO A 88 -1.76 4.43 -11.89
CA PRO A 88 -1.49 5.31 -13.02
C PRO A 88 -0.23 6.16 -12.84
N ALA A 89 0.49 6.43 -13.93
CA ALA A 89 1.75 7.17 -13.90
C ALA A 89 1.70 8.53 -13.15
N PRO A 90 0.64 9.35 -13.27
CA PRO A 90 0.55 10.59 -12.48
C PRO A 90 0.50 10.34 -10.96
N VAL A 91 -0.15 9.25 -10.53
CA VAL A 91 -0.24 8.85 -9.12
C VAL A 91 1.11 8.36 -8.63
N GLN A 92 1.77 7.49 -9.40
CA GLN A 92 3.12 7.02 -9.11
C GLN A 92 4.10 8.19 -8.93
N GLN A 93 4.07 9.14 -9.86
CA GLN A 93 4.98 10.29 -9.82
C GLN A 93 4.71 11.15 -8.58
N GLY A 94 3.45 11.46 -8.28
CA GLY A 94 3.06 12.27 -7.13
C GLY A 94 3.32 11.61 -5.78
N LEU A 95 3.36 10.28 -5.72
CA LEU A 95 3.57 9.50 -4.50
C LEU A 95 4.94 8.81 -4.43
N SER A 96 5.83 9.10 -5.38
CA SER A 96 7.08 8.34 -5.60
C SER A 96 7.96 8.27 -4.35
N GLU A 97 8.17 9.39 -3.66
CA GLU A 97 8.93 9.46 -2.41
C GLU A 97 8.30 8.58 -1.32
N ARG A 98 6.98 8.68 -1.14
CA ARG A 98 6.26 7.91 -0.11
C ARG A 98 6.32 6.41 -0.37
N ILE A 99 6.14 6.01 -1.63
CA ILE A 99 6.24 4.61 -2.06
C ILE A 99 7.67 4.11 -1.84
N ALA A 100 8.69 4.85 -2.29
CA ALA A 100 10.09 4.46 -2.15
C ALA A 100 10.50 4.33 -0.67
N VAL A 101 10.13 5.29 0.18
CA VAL A 101 10.41 5.24 1.63
C VAL A 101 9.68 4.06 2.27
N GLY A 102 8.41 3.84 1.94
CA GLY A 102 7.63 2.72 2.48
C GLY A 102 8.22 1.35 2.10
N LEU A 103 8.61 1.18 0.84
CA LEU A 103 9.29 -0.02 0.37
C LEU A 103 10.65 -0.23 1.05
N LEU A 104 11.43 0.83 1.26
CA LEU A 104 12.70 0.75 1.98
C LEU A 104 12.50 0.28 3.43
N VAL A 105 11.53 0.86 4.14
CA VAL A 105 11.19 0.45 5.52
C VAL A 105 10.74 -1.00 5.56
N LEU A 106 9.86 -1.39 4.62
CA LEU A 106 9.38 -2.76 4.51
C LEU A 106 10.53 -3.74 4.30
N LEU A 107 11.40 -3.48 3.32
CA LEU A 107 12.51 -4.39 3.01
C LEU A 107 13.53 -4.49 4.14
N ARG A 108 13.79 -3.39 4.86
CA ARG A 108 14.68 -3.43 6.03
C ARG A 108 14.15 -4.30 7.17
N GLY A 109 12.84 -4.28 7.40
CA GLY A 109 12.22 -5.03 8.48
C GLY A 109 11.80 -6.45 8.10
N ASN A 110 11.40 -6.66 6.85
CA ASN A 110 10.60 -7.81 6.45
C ASN A 110 11.11 -8.52 5.18
N ALA A 111 12.30 -8.21 4.67
CA ALA A 111 12.86 -8.89 3.49
C ALA A 111 12.90 -10.42 3.60
N GLY A 112 13.03 -10.99 4.81
CA GLY A 112 13.02 -12.44 5.03
C GLY A 112 11.70 -13.13 4.66
N HIS A 113 10.61 -12.37 4.54
CA HIS A 113 9.29 -12.88 4.16
C HIS A 113 9.05 -12.84 2.65
N VAL A 114 9.88 -12.09 1.90
CA VAL A 114 9.86 -12.10 0.44
C VAL A 114 10.72 -13.29 -0.02
N THR A 115 10.07 -14.41 -0.29
CA THR A 115 10.77 -15.67 -0.58
C THR A 115 10.84 -16.01 -2.07
N ALA A 116 9.89 -15.51 -2.87
CA ALA A 116 9.83 -15.82 -4.28
C ALA A 116 10.69 -14.84 -5.12
N ARG A 117 11.34 -15.35 -6.17
CA ARG A 117 12.24 -14.57 -7.01
C ARG A 117 11.48 -13.50 -7.81
N GLU A 118 10.27 -13.85 -8.24
CA GLU A 118 9.33 -13.00 -8.95
C GLU A 118 8.88 -11.82 -8.09
N ASP A 119 8.71 -12.01 -6.77
CA ASP A 119 8.38 -10.94 -5.83
C ASP A 119 9.53 -9.95 -5.71
N TRP A 120 10.74 -10.47 -5.51
CA TRP A 120 11.94 -9.64 -5.53
C TRP A 120 12.10 -8.87 -6.82
N LYS A 121 11.88 -9.53 -7.97
CA LYS A 121 11.95 -8.87 -9.27
C LYS A 121 10.93 -7.73 -9.36
N ALA A 122 9.68 -7.96 -8.96
CA ALA A 122 8.64 -6.94 -9.00
C ALA A 122 8.99 -5.73 -8.12
N LEU A 123 9.38 -5.96 -6.86
CA LEU A 123 9.72 -4.90 -5.91
C LEU A 123 10.95 -4.09 -6.36
N LEU A 124 11.98 -4.76 -6.89
CA LEU A 124 13.19 -4.09 -7.38
C LEU A 124 12.92 -3.31 -8.68
N SER A 125 12.12 -3.84 -9.59
CA SER A 125 11.69 -3.13 -10.79
C SER A 125 10.92 -1.85 -10.44
N GLN A 126 10.00 -1.93 -9.47
CA GLN A 126 9.28 -0.76 -8.98
C GLN A 126 10.24 0.30 -8.41
N LEU A 127 11.21 -0.09 -7.58
CA LEU A 127 12.22 0.85 -7.06
C LEU A 127 13.06 1.49 -8.18
N GLN A 128 13.42 0.72 -9.21
CA GLN A 128 14.16 1.23 -10.36
C GLN A 128 13.33 2.26 -11.15
N GLU A 129 12.05 1.99 -11.36
CA GLU A 129 11.14 2.92 -12.03
C GLU A 129 10.99 4.23 -11.25
N LEU A 130 10.76 4.14 -9.94
CA LEU A 130 10.66 5.30 -9.04
C LEU A 130 11.94 6.14 -9.03
N ALA A 131 13.12 5.51 -9.03
CA ALA A 131 14.41 6.20 -9.09
C ALA A 131 14.63 6.95 -10.42
N GLY A 132 13.99 6.49 -11.50
CA GLY A 132 14.00 7.16 -12.80
C GLY A 132 12.99 8.31 -12.92
N MET A 133 12.06 8.46 -11.97
CA MET A 133 11.07 9.53 -12.01
C MET A 133 11.72 10.88 -11.68
N ARG A 134 11.56 11.85 -12.57
CA ARG A 134 11.99 13.23 -12.30
C ARG A 134 11.01 13.84 -11.28
N PRO A 135 11.51 14.60 -10.28
CA PRO A 135 10.62 15.32 -9.39
C PRO A 135 9.69 16.22 -10.21
N ALA A 136 8.39 16.18 -9.89
CA ALA A 136 7.44 17.10 -10.49
C ALA A 136 7.93 18.52 -10.22
N ALA A 137 8.10 19.33 -11.28
CA ALA A 137 8.51 20.71 -11.13
C ALA A 137 7.49 21.41 -10.23
N SER A 138 7.97 21.95 -9.10
CA SER A 138 7.21 22.75 -8.13
C SER A 138 6.77 24.09 -8.73
#